data_AF-A0A936JUX4-F1
#
_entry.id   AF-A0A936JUX4-F1
#
_cell.length_a   1.000
_cell.length_b   1.000
_cell.length_c   1.000
_cell.angle_alpha   90.00
_cell.angle_beta   90.00
_cell.angle_gamma   90.00
#
_symmetry.space_group_name_H-M   'P 1'
#
loop_
_entity.id
_entity.type
_entity.pdbx_description
1 polymer ?
#
loop_
_entity_poly.entity_id
_entity_poly.type
_entity_poly.pdbx_seq_one_letter_code
_entity_poly.pdbx_strand_id
1 'polypeptide(L)'
;MTTWVQHHIGERVSGGVRRFGVKYRDGRYDRRGHGFLGFGARIVTDLDTNAGTATFYDNVTAVKVGGCEVYLFANQVHRQWRWAPALPQ
;
A
#
# COMPACT_ATOMS: atom_id res chain seq x y z
N MET A 1 16.90 1.72 2.94
CA MET A 1 16.19 2.45 4.00
C MET A 1 14.71 2.18 3.82
N THR A 2 14.14 1.27 4.62
CA THR A 2 12.72 0.91 4.57
C THR A 2 11.97 1.78 5.56
N THR A 3 11.12 2.67 5.08
CA THR A 3 10.30 3.54 5.94
C THR A 3 9.02 2.79 6.31
N TRP A 4 8.74 2.68 7.60
CA TRP A 4 7.55 2.01 8.15
C TRP A 4 6.57 3.07 8.67
N VAL A 5 5.34 3.06 8.15
CA VAL A 5 4.25 3.90 8.67
C VAL A 5 3.04 3.00 8.93
N GLN A 6 2.54 3.00 10.17
CA GLN A 6 1.35 2.27 10.61
C GLN A 6 0.29 3.25 11.12
N HIS A 7 -0.89 3.24 10.50
CA HIS A 7 -2.05 4.01 10.96
C HIS A 7 -3.17 3.06 11.40
N HIS A 8 -3.81 3.37 12.54
CA HIS A 8 -5.01 2.68 13.00
C HIS A 8 -6.22 3.59 12.71
N ILE A 9 -7.22 3.06 11.99
CA ILE A 9 -8.45 3.79 11.65
C ILE A 9 -9.62 2.94 12.13
N GLY A 10 -10.51 3.53 12.93
CA GLY A 10 -11.75 2.91 13.37
C GLY A 10 -12.93 3.40 12.54
N GLU A 11 -13.72 2.49 11.99
CA GLU A 11 -14.93 2.80 11.23
C GLU A 11 -16.16 2.28 11.99
N ARG A 12 -17.19 3.12 12.17
CA ARG A 12 -18.45 2.72 12.83
C ARG A 12 -19.33 1.97 11.83
N VAL A 13 -19.67 0.73 12.14
CA VAL A 13 -20.65 -0.07 11.38
C VAL A 13 -21.79 -0.45 12.33
N SER A 14 -22.98 -0.76 11.81
CA SER A 14 -24.24 -0.95 12.58
C SER A 14 -24.23 -2.04 13.69
N GLY A 15 -23.10 -2.70 13.96
CA GLY A 15 -22.92 -3.69 15.04
C GLY A 15 -21.71 -3.43 15.97
N GLY A 16 -21.03 -2.29 15.86
CA GLY A 16 -19.84 -1.96 16.68
C GLY A 16 -18.77 -1.15 15.92
N VAL A 17 -17.67 -0.79 16.59
CA VAL A 17 -16.51 -0.16 15.95
C VAL A 17 -15.63 -1.27 15.37
N ARG A 18 -15.44 -1.30 14.06
CA ARG A 18 -14.45 -2.17 13.41
C ARG A 18 -13.11 -1.47 13.37
N ARG A 19 -12.04 -2.19 13.67
CA ARG A 19 -10.68 -1.63 13.72
C ARG A 19 -9.86 -2.10 12.54
N PHE A 20 -9.21 -1.17 11.86
CA PHE A 20 -8.31 -1.48 10.76
C PHE A 20 -6.90 -0.99 11.04
N GLY A 21 -5.91 -1.83 10.71
CA GLY A 21 -4.51 -1.45 10.60
C GLY A 21 -4.14 -1.21 9.15
N VAL A 22 -3.44 -0.12 8.88
CA VAL A 22 -2.88 0.19 7.56
C VAL A 22 -1.37 0.24 7.68
N LYS A 23 -0.67 -0.51 6.81
CA LYS A 23 0.80 -0.50 6.70
C LYS A 23 1.20 -0.13 5.28
N TYR A 24 2.20 0.75 5.16
CA TYR A 24 2.84 1.07 3.89
C TYR A 24 4.25 0.49 3.85
N ARG A 25 4.66 -0.02 2.68
CA ARG A 25 5.99 -0.63 2.46
C ARG A 25 6.66 -0.10 1.21
N ASP A 26 7.98 -0.20 1.20
CA ASP A 26 8.82 0.07 0.02
C ASP A 26 8.58 1.45 -0.59
N GLY A 27 8.49 2.47 0.26
CA GLY A 27 8.47 3.88 -0.17
C GLY A 27 9.75 4.24 -0.92
N ARG A 28 9.61 4.86 -2.10
CA ARG A 28 10.75 5.27 -2.94
C ARG A 28 10.74 6.75 -3.23
N TYR A 29 11.94 7.31 -3.34
CA TYR A 29 12.18 8.67 -3.79
C TYR A 29 12.99 8.63 -5.08
N ASP A 30 12.79 9.62 -5.94
CA ASP A 30 13.65 9.84 -7.09
C ASP A 30 15.04 10.28 -6.62
N ARG A 31 16.08 9.54 -7.00
CA ARG A 31 17.48 9.85 -6.61
C ARG A 31 17.99 11.16 -7.20
N ARG A 32 17.34 11.69 -8.24
CA ARG A 32 17.65 13.00 -8.82
C ARG A 32 16.99 14.16 -8.07
N GLY A 33 16.17 13.88 -7.06
CA GLY A 33 15.52 14.89 -6.22
C GLY A 33 14.14 15.35 -6.70
N HIS A 34 13.53 14.67 -7.69
CA HIS A 34 12.19 15.02 -8.19
C HIS A 34 11.03 14.68 -7.22
N GLY A 35 11.32 14.09 -6.05
CA GLY A 35 10.35 13.88 -4.98
C GLY A 35 10.01 12.41 -4.72
N PHE A 36 8.90 12.19 -4.01
CA PHE A 36 8.44 10.87 -3.60
C PHE A 36 7.68 10.17 -4.73
N LEU A 37 8.06 8.92 -5.02
CA LEU A 37 7.49 8.09 -6.09
C LEU A 37 6.33 7.21 -5.61
N GLY A 38 6.00 7.25 -4.31
CA GLY A 38 4.98 6.39 -3.73
C GLY A 38 5.53 5.17 -3.02
N PHE A 39 4.61 4.38 -2.46
CA PHE A 39 4.90 3.11 -1.79
C PHE A 39 4.77 1.94 -2.75
N GLY A 40 5.60 0.92 -2.60
CA GLY A 40 5.47 -0.33 -3.37
C GLY A 40 4.29 -1.18 -2.89
N ALA A 41 3.83 -1.01 -1.65
CA ALA A 41 2.62 -1.68 -1.18
C ALA A 41 1.86 -0.91 -0.08
N ARG A 42 0.54 -1.11 -0.07
CA ARG A 42 -0.38 -0.77 1.04
C ARG A 42 -1.09 -2.03 1.49
N ILE A 43 -0.99 -2.32 2.78
CA ILE A 43 -1.62 -3.49 3.40
C ILE A 43 -2.66 -2.98 4.39
N VAL A 44 -3.91 -3.38 4.19
CA VAL A 44 -5.03 -3.11 5.10
C VAL A 44 -5.44 -4.42 5.77
N THR A 45 -5.54 -4.40 7.09
CA THR A 45 -5.93 -5.58 7.90
C THR A 45 -7.06 -5.19 8.83
N ASP A 46 -8.18 -5.91 8.77
CA ASP A 46 -9.20 -5.93 9.81
C ASP A 46 -8.56 -6.58 11.04
N LEU A 47 -8.43 -5.81 12.12
CA LEU A 47 -7.74 -6.23 13.34
C LEU A 47 -8.61 -7.17 14.21
N ASP A 48 -9.90 -7.26 13.92
CA ASP A 48 -10.84 -8.09 14.66
C ASP A 48 -10.94 -9.49 14.02
N THR A 49 -10.76 -9.59 12.70
CA THR A 49 -10.86 -10.87 11.97
C THR A 49 -9.54 -11.37 11.38
N ASN A 50 -8.49 -10.55 11.39
CA ASN A 50 -7.24 -10.75 10.64
C ASN A 50 -7.43 -10.92 9.12
N ALA A 51 -8.61 -10.63 8.58
CA ALA A 51 -8.82 -10.53 7.14
C ALA A 51 -8.10 -9.29 6.60
N GLY A 52 -7.74 -9.30 5.32
CA GLY A 52 -7.03 -8.16 4.77
C GLY A 52 -6.83 -8.18 3.28
N THR A 53 -6.20 -7.10 2.83
CA THR A 53 -5.85 -6.84 1.43
C THR A 53 -4.47 -6.23 1.38
N ALA A 54 -3.61 -6.78 0.52
CA ALA A 54 -2.36 -6.18 0.11
C ALA A 54 -2.51 -5.67 -1.33
N THR A 55 -2.38 -4.37 -1.50
CA THR A 55 -2.31 -3.71 -2.80
C THR A 55 -0.85 -3.36 -3.08
N PHE A 56 -0.32 -3.84 -4.20
CA PHE A 56 1.04 -3.58 -4.66
C PHE A 56 0.98 -2.56 -5.79
N TYR A 57 1.83 -1.55 -5.72
CA TYR A 57 1.91 -0.47 -6.70
C TYR A 57 3.23 -0.55 -7.46
N ASP A 58 3.22 -0.06 -8.69
CA ASP A 58 4.46 0.19 -9.40
C ASP A 58 5.05 1.53 -8.95
N ASN A 59 6.25 1.49 -8.38
CA ASN A 59 7.05 2.67 -8.08
C ASN A 59 8.51 2.48 -8.54
N VAL A 60 8.74 1.54 -9.46
CA VAL A 60 10.08 1.11 -9.88
C VAL A 60 10.27 1.19 -11.38
N THR A 61 9.21 1.02 -12.16
CA THR A 61 9.29 1.00 -13.62
C THR A 61 9.54 2.41 -14.12
N ALA A 62 10.75 2.59 -14.63
CA ALA A 62 11.19 3.82 -15.23
C ALA A 62 11.27 3.63 -16.75
N VAL A 63 10.68 4.56 -17.49
CA VAL A 63 10.72 4.59 -18.95
C VAL A 63 11.58 5.76 -19.38
N LYS A 64 12.46 5.54 -20.36
CA LYS A 64 13.20 6.63 -21.00
C LYS A 64 12.28 7.32 -22.01
N VAL A 65 12.02 8.60 -21.78
CA VAL A 65 11.30 9.47 -22.71
C VAL A 65 12.28 10.55 -23.14
N GLY A 66 12.83 10.40 -24.34
CA GLY A 66 13.99 11.17 -24.78
C GLY A 66 15.20 10.94 -23.87
N GLY A 67 15.81 12.03 -23.39
CA GLY A 67 16.93 11.99 -22.44
C GLY A 67 16.51 11.84 -20.96
N CYS A 68 15.22 11.78 -20.67
CA CYS A 68 14.69 11.79 -19.31
C CYS A 68 14.20 10.41 -18.88
N GLU A 69 14.47 10.03 -17.63
CA GLU A 69 13.82 8.88 -17.00
C GLU A 69 12.55 9.31 -16.27
N VAL A 70 11.43 8.66 -16.56
CA VAL A 70 10.09 9.02 -16.05
C VAL A 70 9.40 7.78 -15.47
N TYR A 71 8.74 7.94 -14.33
CA TYR A 71 8.00 6.87 -13.64
C TYR A 71 6.50 6.96 -13.95
N LEU A 72 6.11 6.60 -15.17
CA LEU A 72 4.73 6.75 -15.66
C LEU A 72 3.70 5.94 -14.84
N PHE A 73 4.14 4.84 -14.24
CA PHE A 73 3.28 3.94 -13.48
C PHE A 73 3.33 4.21 -11.98
N ALA A 74 4.03 5.26 -11.53
CA ALA A 74 4.09 5.62 -10.11
C ALA A 74 2.69 5.71 -9.49
N ASN A 75 2.47 4.99 -8.40
CA ASN A 75 1.18 4.86 -7.68
C ASN A 75 0.07 4.10 -8.42
N GLN A 76 0.35 3.48 -9.58
CA GLN A 76 -0.59 2.59 -10.25
C GLN A 76 -0.59 1.22 -9.60
N VAL A 77 -1.77 0.61 -9.46
CA VAL A 77 -1.90 -0.74 -8.89
C VAL A 77 -1.36 -1.75 -9.90
N HIS A 78 -0.35 -2.51 -9.49
CA HIS A 78 0.25 -3.57 -10.28
C HIS A 78 -0.33 -4.94 -9.92
N ARG A 79 -0.61 -5.20 -8.63
CA ARG A 79 -1.17 -6.46 -8.15
C ARG A 79 -2.00 -6.24 -6.89
N GLN A 80 -2.99 -7.10 -6.69
CA GLN A 80 -3.74 -7.15 -5.43
C GLN A 80 -3.84 -8.59 -4.93
N TRP A 81 -3.67 -8.77 -3.62
CA TRP A 81 -3.92 -10.02 -2.92
C TRP A 81 -4.89 -9.77 -1.78
N ARG A 82 -5.88 -10.66 -1.60
CA ARG A 82 -6.86 -10.63 -0.52
C ARG A 82 -6.80 -11.93 0.25
N TRP A 83 -7.02 -11.87 1.56
CA TRP A 83 -7.16 -13.04 2.41
C TRP A 83 -8.23 -12.81 3.47
N ALA A 84 -8.86 -13.90 3.89
CA ALA A 84 -9.77 -13.95 5.01
C ALA A 84 -9.53 -15.29 5.72
N PRO A 85 -9.07 -15.28 6.98
CA PRO A 85 -9.07 -16.49 7.79
C PRO A 85 -10.50 -17.02 7.89
N ALA A 86 -10.68 -18.34 7.94
CA ALA A 86 -11.99 -18.91 8.21
C ALA A 86 -12.48 -18.37 9.58
N LEU A 87 -13.69 -17.81 9.60
CA LEU A 87 -14.35 -17.49 10.87
C LEU A 87 -14.53 -18.81 11.64
N PRO A 88 -14.25 -18.87 12.95
CA PRO A 88 -14.72 -19.97 13.77
C PRO A 88 -16.23 -20.11 13.55
N GLN A 89 -16.69 -21.31 13.17
CA GLN A 89 -18.12 -21.62 13.08
C GLN A 89 -18.77 -21.63 14.47
#